data_AF-A0A3A8KPP6-F1
#
_entry.id   AF-A0A3A8KPP6-F1
#
_cell.length_a   1.000
_cell.length_b   1.000
_cell.length_c   1.000
_cell.angle_alpha   90.00
_cell.angle_beta   90.00
_cell.angle_gamma   90.00
#
_symmetry.space_group_name_H-M   'P 1'
#
loop_
_entity.id
_entity.type
_entity.pdbx_description
1 polymer ?
#
loop_
_entity_poly.entity_id
_entity_poly.type
_entity_poly.pdbx_seq_one_letter_code
_entity_poly.pdbx_strand_id
1 'polypeptide(L)'
;EEGAWGLVALTVRDDGCGIPKERLNQVFDPFFTTKKRGQGTGLGLTMVAHVVRNHGGRVELESTPGQGTRVTVLWPVARPVPEERNAERQAV
;
A
#
# COMPACT_ATOMS: atom_id res chain seq x y z
N GLU A 1 11.82 -21.08 16.37
CA GLU A 1 11.96 -19.63 16.15
C GLU A 1 12.72 -19.44 14.85
N GLU A 2 12.03 -19.05 13.78
CA GLU A 2 12.61 -18.99 12.43
C GLU A 2 12.67 -17.54 11.95
N GLY A 3 13.90 -17.06 11.73
CA GLY A 3 14.29 -15.94 10.87
C GLY A 3 13.48 -14.64 10.98
N ALA A 4 14.03 -13.63 11.63
CA ALA A 4 13.62 -12.24 11.41
C ALA A 4 14.06 -11.81 10.00
N TRP A 5 13.32 -12.24 8.98
CA TRP A 5 13.43 -11.70 7.62
C TRP A 5 13.15 -10.20 7.71
N GLY A 6 14.09 -9.37 7.24
CA GLY A 6 13.87 -7.92 7.18
C GLY A 6 12.62 -7.61 6.35
N LEU A 7 11.86 -6.60 6.78
CA LEU A 7 10.76 -6.03 6.01
C LEU A 7 11.18 -4.67 5.46
N VAL A 8 10.82 -4.38 4.22
CA VAL A 8 10.90 -3.02 3.66
C VAL A 8 9.55 -2.35 3.87
N ALA A 9 9.55 -1.21 4.54
CA ALA A 9 8.35 -0.42 4.77
C ALA A 9 8.38 0.89 3.96
N LEU A 10 7.28 1.19 3.26
CA LEU A 10 7.02 2.48 2.65
C LEU A 10 5.78 3.08 3.32
N THR A 11 5.92 4.27 3.90
CA THR A 11 4.82 4.96 4.56
C THR A 11 4.50 6.27 3.86
N VAL A 12 3.23 6.45 3.50
CA VAL A 12 2.67 7.72 3.05
C VAL A 12 1.82 8.30 4.19
N ARG A 13 2.16 9.51 4.64
CA ARG A 13 1.38 10.29 5.61
C ARG A 13 0.77 11.50 4.91
N ASP A 14 -0.46 11.81 5.26
CA ASP A 14 -1.07 13.12 5.04
C ASP A 14 -1.58 13.71 6.36
N ASP A 15 -1.88 15.00 6.34
CA ASP A 15 -2.47 15.80 7.42
C ASP A 15 -3.92 16.21 7.11
N GLY A 16 -4.60 15.44 6.25
CA GLY A 16 -5.97 15.71 5.81
C GLY A 16 -7.03 15.43 6.88
N CYS A 17 -8.30 15.36 6.46
CA CYS A 17 -9.42 15.20 7.38
C CYS A 17 -9.51 13.82 8.07
N GLY A 18 -8.71 12.85 7.64
CA GLY A 18 -8.76 11.48 8.15
C GLY A 18 -10.01 10.69 7.72
N ILE A 19 -10.10 9.45 8.18
CA ILE A 19 -11.11 8.46 7.80
C ILE A 19 -11.76 7.91 9.09
N PRO A 20 -13.09 7.95 9.22
CA PRO A 20 -13.80 7.32 10.35
C PRO A 20 -13.56 5.81 10.42
N LYS A 21 -13.51 5.27 11.64
CA LYS A 21 -13.19 3.86 11.90
C LYS A 21 -14.12 2.90 11.15
N GLU A 22 -15.37 3.26 11.00
CA GLU A 22 -16.43 2.47 10.35
C GLU A 22 -16.17 2.28 8.85
N ARG A 23 -15.37 3.18 8.25
CA ARG A 23 -15.04 3.14 6.82
C ARG A 23 -13.70 2.50 6.52
N LEU A 24 -12.82 2.30 7.51
CA LEU A 24 -11.46 1.80 7.28
C LEU A 24 -11.40 0.45 6.57
N ASN A 25 -12.38 -0.43 6.81
CA ASN A 25 -12.43 -1.72 6.12
C ASN A 25 -12.90 -1.60 4.66
N GLN A 26 -13.75 -0.62 4.37
CA GLN A 26 -14.38 -0.43 3.05
C GLN A 26 -13.48 0.31 2.05
N VAL A 27 -12.47 1.06 2.53
CA VAL A 27 -11.58 1.85 1.65
C VAL A 27 -10.79 1.02 0.64
N PHE A 28 -10.69 -0.29 0.86
CA PHE A 28 -10.03 -1.22 -0.06
C PHE A 28 -11.02 -1.92 -1.01
N ASP A 29 -12.33 -1.76 -0.80
CA ASP A 29 -13.35 -2.36 -1.64
C ASP A 29 -13.36 -1.71 -3.03
N PRO A 30 -13.43 -2.51 -4.12
CA PRO A 30 -13.52 -1.97 -5.47
C PRO A 30 -14.65 -0.96 -5.60
N PHE A 31 -14.36 0.18 -6.24
CA PHE A 31 -15.31 1.27 -6.51
C PHE A 31 -15.81 2.04 -5.28
N PHE A 32 -15.35 1.71 -4.06
CA PHE A 32 -15.70 2.50 -2.89
C PHE A 32 -15.11 3.91 -2.99
N THR A 33 -15.94 4.92 -2.80
CA THR A 33 -15.51 6.33 -2.81
C THR A 33 -16.48 7.19 -2.00
N THR A 34 -15.93 8.16 -1.27
CA THR A 34 -16.69 9.22 -0.61
C THR A 34 -16.77 10.50 -1.44
N LYS A 35 -16.05 10.54 -2.58
CA LYS A 35 -16.05 11.68 -3.50
C LYS A 35 -17.37 11.72 -4.27
N LYS A 36 -17.74 12.91 -4.77
CA LYS A 36 -18.93 13.08 -5.60
C LYS A 36 -18.81 12.24 -6.89
N ARG A 37 -19.96 11.87 -7.46
CA ARG A 37 -20.03 11.12 -8.72
C ARG A 37 -19.18 11.81 -9.79
N GLY A 38 -18.31 11.04 -10.45
CA GLY A 38 -17.40 11.52 -11.49
C GLY A 38 -16.06 12.10 -10.99
N GLN A 39 -15.84 12.24 -9.68
CA GLN A 39 -14.58 12.79 -9.12
C GLN A 39 -13.57 11.72 -8.67
N GLY A 40 -13.86 10.45 -8.95
CA GLY A 40 -12.98 9.33 -8.63
C GLY A 40 -13.66 8.00 -8.95
N THR A 41 -12.86 7.03 -9.39
CA THR A 41 -13.32 5.68 -9.71
C THR A 41 -13.44 4.78 -8.49
N GLY A 42 -12.82 5.15 -7.36
CA GLY A 42 -12.75 4.31 -6.17
C GLY A 42 -11.84 3.09 -6.32
N LEU A 43 -10.92 3.09 -7.29
CA LEU A 43 -10.04 1.94 -7.56
C LEU A 43 -8.62 2.05 -6.98
N GLY A 44 -8.21 3.23 -6.51
CA GLY A 44 -6.83 3.50 -6.11
C GLY A 44 -6.31 2.54 -5.03
N LEU A 45 -6.98 2.51 -3.87
CA LEU A 45 -6.56 1.65 -2.74
C LEU A 45 -6.77 0.16 -3.02
N THR A 46 -7.79 -0.21 -3.80
CA THR A 46 -7.95 -1.57 -4.31
C THR A 46 -6.73 -2.01 -5.12
N MET A 47 -6.25 -1.16 -6.03
CA MET A 47 -5.06 -1.47 -6.83
C MET A 47 -3.80 -1.54 -5.96
N VAL A 48 -3.63 -0.64 -5.00
CA VAL A 48 -2.52 -0.70 -4.04
C VAL A 48 -2.53 -2.04 -3.30
N ALA A 49 -3.66 -2.43 -2.71
CA ALA A 49 -3.77 -3.70 -2.01
C ALA A 49 -3.46 -4.90 -2.91
N HIS A 50 -3.90 -4.87 -4.17
CA HIS A 50 -3.62 -5.93 -5.14
C HIS A 50 -2.13 -6.02 -5.50
N VAL A 51 -1.50 -4.90 -5.90
CA VAL A 51 -0.07 -4.85 -6.23
C VAL A 51 0.78 -5.33 -5.06
N VAL A 52 0.46 -4.85 -3.86
CA VAL A 52 1.21 -5.19 -2.64
C VAL A 52 1.11 -6.67 -2.32
N ARG A 53 -0.10 -7.24 -2.33
CA ARG A 53 -0.32 -8.68 -2.07
C ARG A 53 0.36 -9.56 -3.13
N ASN A 54 0.33 -9.16 -4.41
CA ASN A 54 0.99 -9.90 -5.48
C ASN A 54 2.52 -9.97 -5.32
N HIS A 55 3.11 -9.04 -4.56
CA HIS A 55 4.53 -9.04 -4.21
C HIS A 55 4.81 -9.64 -2.82
N GLY A 56 3.85 -10.37 -2.24
CA GLY A 56 3.99 -10.99 -0.91
C GLY A 56 3.97 -10.00 0.25
N GLY A 57 3.53 -8.77 0.00
CA GLY A 57 3.44 -7.72 1.01
C GLY A 57 2.06 -7.60 1.66
N ARG A 58 1.94 -6.63 2.56
CA ARG A 58 0.67 -6.21 3.18
C ARG A 58 0.57 -4.70 3.30
N VAL A 59 -0.67 -4.21 3.43
CA VAL A 59 -0.98 -2.79 3.64
C VAL A 59 -1.59 -2.63 5.02
N GLU A 60 -1.10 -1.64 5.76
CA GLU A 60 -1.61 -1.21 7.06
C GLU A 60 -2.13 0.23 6.90
N LEU A 61 -3.31 0.51 7.44
CA LEU A 61 -3.96 1.82 7.34
C LEU A 61 -4.34 2.29 8.74
N GLU A 62 -3.82 3.45 9.12
CA GLU A 62 -4.17 4.15 10.34
C GLU A 62 -4.71 5.52 9.98
N SER A 63 -5.87 5.88 10.51
CA SER A 63 -6.45 7.20 10.27
C SER A 63 -7.27 7.62 11.47
N THR A 64 -7.26 8.91 11.76
CA THR A 64 -8.09 9.49 12.83
C THR A 64 -8.71 10.77 12.29
N PRO A 65 -10.04 10.96 12.42
CA PRO A 65 -10.69 12.19 11.99
C PRO A 65 -10.00 13.44 12.55
N GLY A 66 -9.64 14.37 11.68
CA GLY A 66 -8.93 15.61 12.00
C GLY A 66 -7.43 15.49 12.23
N GLN A 67 -6.83 14.29 12.07
CA GLN A 67 -5.39 14.06 12.29
C GLN A 67 -4.66 13.52 11.05
N GLY A 68 -5.36 13.37 9.92
CA GLY A 68 -4.81 12.80 8.70
C GLY A 68 -4.83 11.28 8.65
N THR A 69 -4.11 10.75 7.65
CA THR A 69 -4.03 9.31 7.37
C THR A 69 -2.60 8.85 7.18
N ARG A 70 -2.33 7.62 7.58
CA ARG A 70 -1.11 6.87 7.35
C ARG A 70 -1.44 5.60 6.61
N VAL A 71 -0.81 5.42 5.46
CA VAL A 71 -0.78 4.14 4.75
C VAL A 71 0.64 3.61 4.83
N THR A 72 0.83 2.45 5.45
CA THR A 72 2.13 1.75 5.48
C THR A 72 2.03 0.50 4.63
N VAL A 73 2.97 0.35 3.71
CA VAL A 73 3.08 -0.84 2.87
C VAL A 73 4.34 -1.58 3.26
N LEU A 74 4.22 -2.88 3.52
CA LEU A 74 5.32 -3.73 3.95
C LEU A 74 5.54 -4.87 2.96
N TRP A 75 6.80 -5.11 2.61
CA TRP A 75 7.21 -6.26 1.81
C TRP A 75 8.34 -7.04 2.49
N PRO A 76 8.45 -8.35 2.23
CA PRO A 76 9.67 -9.08 2.53
C PRO A 76 10.84 -8.46 1.76
N VAL A 77 12.01 -8.35 2.41
CA VAL A 77 13.24 -7.97 1.71
C VAL A 77 13.50 -8.97 0.58
N ALA A 78 13.73 -8.44 -0.62
CA ALA A 78 14.06 -9.26 -1.77
C ALA A 78 15.34 -10.05 -1.49
N ARG A 79 15.34 -11.34 -1.86
CA ARG A 79 16.59 -12.10 -1.85
C ARG A 79 17.55 -11.46 -2.86
N PRO A 80 18.86 -11.41 -2.55
CA PRO A 80 19.85 -10.95 -3.50
C PRO A 80 19.68 -11.71 -4.82
N VAL A 81 19.54 -10.95 -5.89
CA VAL A 81 19.55 -11.48 -7.24
C VAL A 81 21.00 -11.51 -7.71
N PRO A 82 21.53 -12.63 -8.23
CA PRO A 82 22.88 -12.65 -8.82
C PRO A 82 23.02 -11.56 -9.90
N GLU A 83 24.14 -10.84 -9.90
CA GLU A 83 24.37 -9.59 -10.65
C GLU A 83 24.13 -9.73 -12.17
N GLU A 84 24.32 -10.92 -12.73
CA GLU A 84 24.12 -11.23 -14.16
C GLU A 84 22.71 -10.88 -14.67
N ARG A 85 21.67 -11.00 -13.83
CA ARG A 85 20.28 -10.67 -14.23
C ARG A 85 19.98 -9.16 -14.21
N ASN A 86 20.83 -8.34 -13.59
CA ASN A 86 20.62 -6.90 -13.49
C ASN A 86 21.18 -6.15 -14.72
N ALA A 87 22.27 -6.67 -15.32
CA ALA A 87 22.87 -6.10 -16.52
C ALA A 87 21.92 -6.12 -17.74
N GLU A 88 21.12 -7.17 -17.87
CA GLU A 88 20.16 -7.33 -18.99
C GLU A 88 18.94 -6.40 -18.87
N ARG A 89 18.57 -5.99 -17.65
CA ARG A 89 17.46 -5.05 -17.38
C ARG A 89 17.84 -3.58 -17.55
N GLN A 90 19.14 -3.26 -17.51
CA GLN A 90 19.66 -1.90 -17.66
C GLN A 90 20.05 -1.58 -19.12
N ALA A 91 20.09 -2.58 -19.99
CA ALA A 91 20.49 -2.46 -21.39
C ALA A 91 19.33 -2.31 -22.38
N VAL A 92 18.09 -2.10 -21.90
CA VAL A 92 16.88 -1.88 -22.73
C VAL A 92 16.32 -0.49 -22.50
#